data_AF-A0A0M3RDG5-F1
#
_entry.id   AF-A0A0M3RDG5-F1
#
_cell.length_a   1.000
_cell.length_b   1.000
_cell.length_c   1.000
_cell.angle_alpha   90.00
_cell.angle_beta   90.00
_cell.angle_gamma   90.00
#
_symmetry.space_group_name_H-M   'P 1'
#
loop_
_entity.id
_entity.type
_entity.pdbx_description
1 polymer ?
#
loop_
_entity_poly.entity_id
_entity_poly.type
_entity_poly.pdbx_seq_one_letter_code
_entity_poly.pdbx_strand_id
1 'polypeptide(L)'
;MGTLTETKSSIERFDIMKEHFEDAYDRQGASEELLEPKVYIVEEGDSLYEIAIEHNVPLDSLKEWNNLTDHTIHPKEELLVSNDQLANFTEPALAEGEMIVTATAYTAYCYGCSGTTAYGIDLRANPEEKVIAVDPSIIPLGTKVWVEGYGEAIAGDTGGAIKGKRIDVFIPSYDHAIEWGVKEIKLKIID
;
A
#
# COMPACT_ATOMS: atom_id res chain seq x y z
N MET A 1 -20.42 -0.76 -34.49
CA MET A 1 -21.49 -1.33 -33.65
C MET A 1 -20.88 -2.54 -32.97
N GLY A 2 -20.09 -2.40 -31.91
CA GLY A 2 -20.42 -1.81 -30.61
C GLY A 2 -20.47 -2.98 -29.63
N THR A 3 -19.32 -3.46 -29.17
CA THR A 3 -19.22 -4.58 -28.22
C THR A 3 -19.24 -4.00 -26.81
N LEU A 4 -20.37 -4.20 -26.13
CA LEU A 4 -20.53 -3.97 -24.71
C LEU A 4 -19.63 -4.97 -23.97
N THR A 5 -18.69 -4.47 -23.16
CA THR A 5 -17.92 -5.29 -22.22
C THR A 5 -18.86 -5.76 -21.12
N GLU A 6 -19.11 -7.06 -21.05
CA GLU A 6 -19.96 -7.69 -20.05
C GLU A 6 -19.37 -7.47 -18.65
N THR A 7 -20.10 -6.75 -17.80
CA THR A 7 -19.87 -6.70 -16.37
C THR A 7 -20.17 -8.08 -15.80
N LYS A 8 -19.16 -8.73 -15.21
CA LYS A 8 -19.37 -9.94 -14.40
C LYS A 8 -20.39 -9.65 -13.30
N SER A 9 -21.39 -10.53 -13.17
CA SER A 9 -22.50 -10.40 -12.22
C SER A 9 -21.99 -10.36 -10.77
N SER A 10 -22.72 -9.73 -9.84
CA SER A 10 -22.37 -9.70 -8.40
C SER A 10 -22.12 -11.09 -7.81
N ILE A 11 -22.71 -12.13 -8.41
CA ILE A 11 -22.49 -13.54 -8.06
C ILE A 11 -21.05 -13.98 -8.41
N GLU A 12 -20.57 -13.67 -9.61
CA GLU A 12 -19.22 -14.07 -10.05
C GLU A 12 -18.12 -13.37 -9.25
N ARG A 13 -18.35 -12.11 -8.85
CA ARG A 13 -17.42 -11.37 -7.98
C ARG A 13 -17.31 -12.00 -6.59
N PHE A 14 -18.43 -12.52 -6.08
CA PHE A 14 -18.46 -13.21 -4.79
C PHE A 14 -17.79 -14.59 -4.84
N ASP A 15 -17.96 -15.32 -5.94
CA ASP A 15 -17.28 -16.60 -6.14
C ASP A 15 -15.76 -16.44 -6.21
N ILE A 16 -15.27 -15.41 -6.93
CA ILE A 16 -13.84 -15.05 -6.96
C ILE A 16 -13.32 -14.72 -5.56
N MET A 17 -14.10 -13.95 -4.80
CA MET A 17 -13.76 -13.66 -3.42
C MET A 17 -13.66 -14.98 -2.63
N LYS A 18 -14.69 -15.81 -2.64
CA LYS A 18 -14.73 -17.09 -1.92
C LYS A 18 -13.53 -17.99 -2.23
N GLU A 19 -13.18 -18.18 -3.51
CA GLU A 19 -12.02 -18.97 -3.94
C GLU A 19 -10.73 -18.47 -3.29
N HIS A 20 -10.55 -17.16 -3.17
CA HIS A 20 -9.38 -16.56 -2.52
C HIS A 20 -9.29 -16.91 -1.02
N PHE A 21 -10.41 -17.16 -0.35
CA PHE A 21 -10.48 -17.48 1.09
C PHE A 21 -10.70 -18.97 1.39
N GLU A 22 -10.82 -19.86 0.40
CA GLU A 22 -11.03 -21.31 0.64
C GLU A 22 -9.95 -21.90 1.58
N ASP A 23 -8.69 -21.50 1.40
CA ASP A 23 -7.57 -21.91 2.24
C ASP A 23 -7.64 -21.37 3.70
N ALA A 24 -8.31 -20.23 3.89
CA ALA A 24 -8.57 -19.67 5.22
C ALA A 24 -9.72 -20.40 5.92
N TYR A 25 -10.76 -20.78 5.16
CA TYR A 25 -11.96 -21.42 5.66
C TYR A 25 -11.71 -22.81 6.22
N ASP A 26 -10.89 -23.61 5.54
CA ASP A 26 -10.58 -24.98 5.97
C ASP A 26 -9.81 -25.03 7.31
N ARG A 27 -9.10 -23.95 7.69
CA ARG A 27 -8.26 -23.94 8.90
C ARG A 27 -9.00 -23.58 10.19
N GLN A 28 -10.09 -22.81 10.14
CA GLN A 28 -10.71 -22.24 11.35
C GLN A 28 -12.16 -22.63 11.60
N GLY A 29 -12.80 -23.40 10.73
CA GLY A 29 -14.20 -23.81 10.94
C GLY A 29 -15.17 -22.62 10.99
N ALA A 30 -14.86 -21.54 10.25
CA ALA A 30 -15.71 -20.38 10.12
C ALA A 30 -17.03 -20.77 9.45
N SER A 31 -18.16 -20.40 10.07
CA SER A 31 -19.49 -20.66 9.50
C SER A 31 -19.77 -19.75 8.30
N GLU A 32 -20.51 -20.26 7.32
CA GLU A 32 -20.89 -19.56 6.07
C GLU A 32 -21.52 -18.17 6.28
N GLU A 33 -22.12 -17.92 7.46
CA GLU A 33 -22.70 -16.64 7.91
C GLU A 33 -21.65 -15.54 8.21
N LEU A 34 -20.38 -15.89 8.43
CA LEU A 34 -19.27 -14.94 8.60
C LEU A 34 -18.66 -14.50 7.26
N LEU A 35 -19.20 -14.98 6.13
CA LEU A 35 -18.61 -14.83 4.80
C LEU A 35 -19.37 -13.85 3.91
N GLU A 36 -20.34 -13.12 4.48
CA GLU A 36 -21.06 -12.12 3.71
C GLU A 36 -20.08 -11.02 3.28
N PRO A 37 -19.91 -10.81 1.95
CA PRO A 37 -19.04 -9.76 1.44
C PRO A 37 -19.68 -8.43 1.85
N LYS A 38 -18.88 -7.51 2.38
CA LYS A 38 -19.38 -6.16 2.61
C LYS A 38 -19.33 -5.43 1.27
N VAL A 39 -20.36 -4.63 1.00
CA VAL A 39 -20.36 -3.73 -0.17
C VAL A 39 -20.08 -2.32 0.32
N TYR A 40 -19.10 -1.68 -0.30
CA TYR A 40 -18.81 -0.27 -0.14
C TYR A 40 -19.33 0.50 -1.37
N ILE A 41 -19.94 1.67 -1.16
CA ILE A 41 -20.41 2.54 -2.25
C ILE A 41 -19.44 3.71 -2.35
N VAL A 42 -18.71 3.80 -3.47
CA VAL A 42 -17.70 4.82 -3.71
C VAL A 42 -18.29 6.23 -3.56
N GLU A 43 -17.66 7.07 -2.77
CA GLU A 43 -18.00 8.48 -2.56
C GLU A 43 -17.19 9.42 -3.47
N GLU A 44 -17.62 10.68 -3.57
CA GLU A 44 -16.88 11.68 -4.34
C GLU A 44 -15.58 12.06 -3.63
N GLY A 45 -14.45 11.80 -4.27
CA GLY A 45 -13.12 12.07 -3.72
C GLY A 45 -12.37 10.83 -3.26
N ASP A 46 -13.06 9.68 -3.21
CA ASP A 46 -12.42 8.42 -2.84
C ASP A 46 -11.34 8.00 -3.83
N SER A 47 -10.32 7.37 -3.26
CA SER A 47 -9.40 6.53 -4.00
C SER A 47 -9.61 5.06 -3.66
N LEU A 48 -9.42 4.18 -4.65
CA LEU A 48 -9.46 2.72 -4.44
C LEU A 48 -8.48 2.29 -3.32
N TYR A 49 -7.40 3.04 -3.18
CA TYR A 49 -6.39 2.88 -2.14
C TYR A 49 -6.92 3.17 -0.73
N GLU A 50 -7.59 4.30 -0.51
CA GLU A 50 -8.14 4.65 0.80
C GLU A 50 -9.21 3.65 1.24
N ILE A 51 -10.05 3.20 0.29
CA ILE A 51 -11.06 2.16 0.53
C ILE A 51 -10.38 0.85 0.92
N ALA A 52 -9.34 0.43 0.21
CA ALA A 52 -8.57 -0.77 0.54
C ALA A 52 -8.03 -0.73 1.98
N ILE A 53 -7.46 0.40 2.40
CA ILE A 53 -6.96 0.61 3.77
C ILE A 53 -8.08 0.58 4.80
N GLU A 54 -9.15 1.32 4.57
CA GLU A 54 -10.28 1.42 5.50
C GLU A 54 -10.90 0.04 5.77
N HIS A 55 -10.90 -0.81 4.75
CA HIS A 55 -11.45 -2.16 4.81
C HIS A 55 -10.41 -3.25 5.11
N ASN A 56 -9.16 -2.87 5.37
CA ASN A 56 -8.06 -3.80 5.63
C ASN A 56 -7.89 -4.87 4.52
N VAL A 57 -8.13 -4.49 3.26
CA VAL A 57 -8.00 -5.36 2.08
C VAL A 57 -6.72 -4.97 1.33
N PRO A 58 -5.88 -5.94 0.90
CA PRO A 58 -4.80 -5.64 -0.04
C PRO A 58 -5.36 -5.06 -1.33
N LEU A 59 -4.76 -3.99 -1.86
CA LEU A 59 -5.27 -3.31 -3.05
C LEU A 59 -5.49 -4.26 -4.24
N ASP A 60 -4.56 -5.19 -4.45
CA ASP A 60 -4.66 -6.17 -5.55
C ASP A 60 -5.82 -7.15 -5.34
N SER A 61 -6.07 -7.63 -4.11
CA SER A 61 -7.25 -8.45 -3.81
C SER A 61 -8.54 -7.66 -4.03
N LEU A 62 -8.58 -6.39 -3.59
CA LEU A 62 -9.74 -5.51 -3.83
C LEU A 62 -10.02 -5.35 -5.33
N LYS A 63 -8.98 -5.18 -6.14
CA LYS A 63 -9.09 -5.07 -7.60
C LYS A 63 -9.56 -6.38 -8.21
N GLU A 64 -9.03 -7.51 -7.76
CA GLU A 64 -9.37 -8.83 -8.30
C GLU A 64 -10.84 -9.18 -8.04
N TRP A 65 -11.34 -8.99 -6.81
CA TRP A 65 -12.75 -9.23 -6.46
C TRP A 65 -13.71 -8.32 -7.23
N ASN A 66 -13.27 -7.10 -7.55
CA ASN A 66 -14.07 -6.12 -8.27
C ASN A 66 -13.81 -6.09 -9.78
N ASN A 67 -12.96 -7.00 -10.28
CA ASN A 67 -12.58 -7.09 -11.68
C ASN A 67 -12.07 -5.73 -12.24
N LEU A 68 -11.27 -5.03 -11.43
CA LEU A 68 -10.62 -3.78 -11.79
C LEU A 68 -9.25 -4.06 -12.40
N THR A 69 -9.00 -3.52 -13.59
CA THR A 69 -7.71 -3.63 -14.29
C THR A 69 -6.73 -2.52 -13.93
N ASP A 70 -7.24 -1.43 -13.35
CA ASP A 70 -6.47 -0.26 -12.91
C ASP A 70 -7.07 0.28 -11.59
N HIS A 71 -6.69 1.50 -11.20
CA HIS A 71 -7.13 2.12 -9.93
C HIS A 71 -8.31 3.07 -10.09
N THR A 72 -8.91 3.13 -11.28
CA THR A 72 -10.02 4.03 -11.59
C THR A 72 -11.30 3.45 -11.00
N ILE A 73 -11.97 4.28 -10.19
CA ILE A 73 -13.30 4.03 -9.65
C ILE A 73 -14.15 5.28 -9.84
N HIS A 74 -15.47 5.10 -9.78
CA HIS A 74 -16.41 6.20 -9.97
C HIS A 74 -17.38 6.34 -8.79
N PRO A 75 -17.78 7.57 -8.41
CA PRO A 75 -18.79 7.75 -7.37
C PRO A 75 -20.06 6.94 -7.67
N LYS A 76 -20.60 6.31 -6.62
CA LYS A 76 -21.74 5.38 -6.62
C LYS A 76 -21.45 3.99 -7.19
N GLU A 77 -20.21 3.69 -7.53
CA GLU A 77 -19.78 2.33 -7.86
C GLU A 77 -19.82 1.45 -6.60
N GLU A 78 -20.27 0.20 -6.75
CA GLU A 78 -20.29 -0.78 -5.68
C GLU A 78 -19.02 -1.63 -5.74
N LEU A 79 -18.26 -1.63 -4.64
CA LEU A 79 -17.08 -2.46 -4.46
C LEU A 79 -17.35 -3.54 -3.41
N LEU A 80 -17.10 -4.79 -3.77
CA LEU A 80 -16.94 -5.87 -2.82
C LEU A 80 -15.68 -5.62 -2.01
N VAL A 81 -15.84 -5.47 -0.70
CA VAL A 81 -14.77 -5.34 0.28
C VAL A 81 -14.87 -6.50 1.26
N SER A 82 -13.75 -6.86 1.88
CA SER A 82 -13.77 -7.92 2.90
C SER A 82 -14.49 -7.42 4.15
N ASN A 83 -14.95 -8.36 4.97
CA ASN A 83 -15.23 -8.06 6.36
C ASN A 83 -13.93 -8.13 7.18
N ASP A 84 -13.89 -7.41 8.31
CA ASP A 84 -12.72 -7.29 9.18
C ASP A 84 -12.12 -8.64 9.65
N GLN A 85 -12.92 -9.72 9.57
CA GLN A 85 -12.48 -11.06 9.93
C GLN A 85 -11.72 -11.72 8.78
N LEU A 86 -12.21 -11.61 7.54
CA LEU A 86 -11.60 -12.18 6.34
C LEU A 86 -10.22 -11.59 6.06
N ALA A 87 -10.06 -10.27 6.20
CA ALA A 87 -8.80 -9.55 6.02
C ALA A 87 -7.61 -10.15 6.81
N ASN A 88 -7.89 -10.79 7.96
CA ASN A 88 -6.87 -11.42 8.78
C ASN A 88 -6.40 -12.80 8.26
N PHE A 89 -6.95 -13.29 7.14
CA PHE A 89 -6.72 -14.66 6.69
C PHE A 89 -6.11 -14.85 5.29
N THR A 90 -5.98 -13.81 4.45
CA THR A 90 -5.63 -13.97 3.02
C THR A 90 -4.30 -13.40 2.55
N GLU A 91 -3.48 -12.83 3.43
CA GLU A 91 -2.05 -12.72 3.17
C GLU A 91 -1.31 -13.74 4.04
N PRO A 92 -0.17 -14.32 3.60
CA PRO A 92 0.77 -14.82 4.59
C PRO A 92 1.03 -13.66 5.54
N ALA A 93 0.57 -13.80 6.79
CA ALA A 93 0.67 -12.74 7.78
C ALA A 93 2.07 -12.15 7.69
N LEU A 94 2.15 -10.86 7.34
CA LEU A 94 3.40 -10.13 7.28
C LEU A 94 4.21 -10.54 8.50
N ALA A 95 5.43 -11.03 8.25
CA ALA A 95 6.26 -11.47 9.36
C ALA A 95 6.40 -10.32 10.37
N GLU A 96 6.66 -10.62 11.63
CA GLU A 96 6.83 -9.59 12.65
C GLU A 96 7.82 -8.51 12.15
N GLY A 97 7.39 -7.25 12.18
CA GLY A 97 8.15 -6.11 11.67
C GLY A 97 8.01 -5.84 10.17
N GLU A 98 7.23 -6.62 9.41
CA GLU A 98 6.89 -6.32 8.01
C GLU A 98 5.60 -5.52 7.91
N MET A 99 5.55 -4.62 6.93
CA MET A 99 4.36 -3.84 6.60
C MET A 99 4.34 -3.45 5.12
N ILE A 100 3.15 -3.33 4.53
CA ILE A 100 2.98 -2.68 3.23
C ILE A 100 2.94 -1.17 3.44
N VAL A 101 3.68 -0.44 2.61
CA VAL A 101 3.74 1.01 2.61
C VAL A 101 3.56 1.56 1.21
N THR A 102 2.99 2.76 1.10
CA THR A 102 3.08 3.55 -0.13
C THR A 102 4.41 4.29 -0.14
N ALA A 103 5.24 4.00 -1.14
CA ALA A 103 6.54 4.62 -1.32
C ALA A 103 6.51 5.59 -2.49
N THR A 104 6.86 6.85 -2.21
CA THR A 104 7.26 7.84 -3.22
C THR A 104 8.77 8.00 -3.22
N ALA A 105 9.31 8.90 -4.05
CA ALA A 105 10.71 9.30 -3.97
C ALA A 105 10.88 10.82 -3.90
N TYR A 106 11.92 11.24 -3.18
CA TYR A 106 12.39 12.62 -3.10
C TYR A 106 13.87 12.73 -3.42
N THR A 107 14.31 13.96 -3.71
CA THR A 107 15.72 14.30 -3.94
C THR A 107 16.14 15.47 -3.05
N ALA A 108 17.39 15.46 -2.60
CA ALA A 108 18.03 16.52 -1.83
C ALA A 108 18.53 17.69 -2.71
N TYR A 109 18.46 17.54 -4.04
CA TYR A 109 19.02 18.48 -5.01
C TYR A 109 17.99 19.44 -5.60
N CYS A 110 16.80 19.52 -5.00
CA CYS A 110 15.80 20.54 -5.31
C CYS A 110 16.26 21.96 -4.91
N TYR A 111 15.75 22.96 -5.65
CA TYR A 111 16.03 24.37 -5.37
C TYR A 111 15.54 24.75 -3.96
N GLY A 112 16.45 25.28 -3.14
CA GLY A 112 16.15 25.69 -1.75
C GLY A 112 16.24 24.56 -0.72
N CYS A 113 16.46 23.32 -1.12
CA CYS A 113 16.61 22.20 -0.18
C CYS A 113 17.96 22.31 0.55
N SER A 114 17.99 22.06 1.86
CA SER A 114 19.24 22.01 2.64
C SER A 114 20.06 20.78 2.27
N GLY A 115 19.38 19.66 2.01
CA GLY A 115 19.96 18.33 1.85
C GLY A 115 20.23 17.63 3.18
N THR A 116 19.86 18.25 4.31
CA THR A 116 20.00 17.67 5.65
C THR A 116 18.67 17.09 6.09
N THR A 117 18.66 15.81 6.47
CA THR A 117 17.47 15.10 6.93
C THR A 117 17.12 15.46 8.39
N ALA A 118 15.91 15.11 8.83
CA ALA A 118 15.49 15.28 10.22
C ALA A 118 16.40 14.56 11.24
N TYR A 119 17.00 13.43 10.85
CA TYR A 119 17.98 12.69 11.66
C TYR A 119 19.41 13.26 11.59
N GLY A 120 19.62 14.32 10.78
CA GLY A 120 20.89 15.03 10.68
C GLY A 120 21.87 14.47 9.64
N ILE A 121 21.41 13.62 8.72
CA ILE A 121 22.24 13.08 7.64
C ILE A 121 22.34 14.14 6.53
N ASP A 122 23.56 14.44 6.08
CA ASP A 122 23.79 15.28 4.90
C ASP A 122 23.82 14.40 3.64
N LEU A 123 22.71 14.41 2.90
CA LEU A 123 22.53 13.61 1.69
C LEU A 123 23.35 14.13 0.50
N ARG A 124 23.83 15.38 0.55
CA ARG A 124 24.70 15.91 -0.51
C ARG A 124 26.13 15.45 -0.33
N ALA A 125 26.56 15.30 0.92
CA ALA A 125 27.84 14.70 1.26
C ALA A 125 27.82 13.17 1.13
N ASN A 126 26.64 12.54 1.28
CA ASN A 126 26.46 11.09 1.25
C ASN A 126 25.36 10.70 0.24
N PRO A 127 25.55 10.93 -1.07
CA PRO A 127 24.52 10.69 -2.08
C PRO A 127 24.14 9.21 -2.22
N GLU A 128 25.02 8.28 -1.86
CA GLU A 128 24.75 6.84 -1.94
C GLU A 128 24.06 6.30 -0.67
N GLU A 129 23.87 7.14 0.36
CA GLU A 129 23.19 6.72 1.59
C GLU A 129 21.71 6.47 1.30
N LYS A 130 21.20 5.33 1.77
CA LYS A 130 19.78 4.99 1.61
C LYS A 130 19.00 5.49 2.82
N VAL A 131 18.26 6.58 2.62
CA VAL A 131 17.43 7.19 3.65
C VAL A 131 15.98 7.23 3.20
N ILE A 132 15.07 6.88 4.10
CA ILE A 132 13.65 7.07 3.90
C ILE A 132 13.09 8.15 4.84
N ALA A 133 12.16 8.95 4.33
CA ALA A 133 11.29 9.77 5.16
C ALA A 133 10.12 8.93 5.64
N VAL A 134 9.75 9.05 6.91
CA VAL A 134 8.69 8.25 7.56
C VAL A 134 7.79 9.08 8.45
N ASP A 135 6.71 8.48 8.95
CA ASP A 135 6.00 8.92 10.14
C ASP A 135 6.67 8.34 11.41
N PRO A 136 7.30 9.17 12.27
CA PRO A 136 8.00 8.70 13.47
C PRO A 136 7.11 8.01 14.51
N SER A 137 5.80 8.18 14.44
CA SER A 137 4.86 7.48 15.32
C SER A 137 4.65 6.01 14.93
N ILE A 138 5.01 5.64 13.70
CA ILE A 138 4.89 4.29 13.15
C ILE A 138 6.28 3.66 13.00
N ILE A 139 7.24 4.38 12.43
CA ILE A 139 8.63 3.95 12.26
C ILE A 139 9.53 5.00 12.92
N PRO A 140 10.09 4.76 14.12
CA PRO A 140 10.97 5.71 14.78
C PRO A 140 12.17 6.14 13.93
N LEU A 141 12.62 7.39 14.10
CA LEU A 141 13.83 7.84 13.42
C LEU A 141 15.06 7.06 13.94
N GLY A 142 15.94 6.70 13.01
CA GLY A 142 17.13 5.87 13.25
C GLY A 142 16.90 4.37 13.06
N THR A 143 15.65 3.91 12.97
CA THR A 143 15.31 2.51 12.67
C THR A 143 15.90 2.09 11.33
N LYS A 144 16.50 0.91 11.27
CA LYS A 144 16.92 0.31 10.00
C LYS A 144 15.79 -0.51 9.43
N VAL A 145 15.62 -0.40 8.12
CA VAL A 145 14.59 -1.10 7.38
C VAL A 145 15.18 -1.73 6.13
N TRP A 146 14.51 -2.74 5.61
CA TRP A 146 14.65 -3.19 4.23
C TRP A 146 13.39 -2.81 3.46
N VAL A 147 13.56 -2.22 2.28
CA VAL A 147 12.49 -1.73 1.42
C VAL A 147 12.55 -2.47 0.10
N GLU A 148 11.47 -3.14 -0.28
CA GLU A 148 11.41 -3.92 -1.51
C GLU A 148 11.72 -3.05 -2.74
N GLY A 149 12.60 -3.55 -3.62
CA GLY A 149 13.07 -2.83 -4.81
C GLY A 149 14.01 -1.65 -4.53
N TYR A 150 14.20 -1.25 -3.26
CA TYR A 150 15.13 -0.18 -2.86
C TYR A 150 16.33 -0.72 -2.08
N GLY A 151 16.16 -1.65 -1.15
CA GLY A 151 17.19 -2.26 -0.33
C GLY A 151 17.18 -1.79 1.13
N GLU A 152 18.28 -2.04 1.85
CA GLU A 152 18.44 -1.59 3.24
C GLU A 152 18.56 -0.05 3.30
N ALA A 153 17.89 0.55 4.29
CA ALA A 153 17.81 1.99 4.47
C ALA A 153 17.65 2.37 5.95
N ILE A 154 17.90 3.64 6.25
CA ILE A 154 17.65 4.24 7.56
C ILE A 154 16.39 5.10 7.49
N ALA A 155 15.51 4.97 8.47
CA ALA A 155 14.43 5.92 8.74
C ALA A 155 15.04 7.24 9.25
N GLY A 156 15.55 8.05 8.33
CA GLY A 156 16.41 9.19 8.65
C GLY A 156 15.77 10.54 8.40
N ASP A 157 14.56 10.60 7.83
CA ASP A 157 13.92 11.86 7.52
C ASP A 157 12.42 11.89 7.85
N THR A 158 11.81 13.06 7.74
CA THR A 158 10.35 13.26 7.88
C THR A 158 9.84 14.23 6.84
N GLY A 159 8.54 14.16 6.54
CA GLY A 159 7.88 15.13 5.66
C GLY A 159 6.48 15.46 6.16
N GLY A 160 5.98 16.65 5.81
CA GLY A 160 4.63 17.08 6.20
C GLY A 160 3.54 16.16 5.65
N ALA A 161 3.73 15.65 4.43
CA ALA A 161 2.82 14.72 3.75
C ALA A 161 3.12 13.24 4.05
N ILE A 162 4.21 12.94 4.77
CA ILE A 162 4.62 11.57 5.10
C ILE A 162 4.00 11.24 6.47
N LYS A 163 2.86 10.56 6.42
CA LYS A 163 1.99 10.23 7.56
C LYS A 163 1.46 8.80 7.42
N GLY A 164 1.31 8.10 8.54
CA GLY A 164 0.87 6.71 8.56
C GLY A 164 1.83 5.78 7.82
N LYS A 165 1.28 4.84 7.03
CA LYS A 165 2.04 3.86 6.23
C LYS A 165 2.52 4.44 4.88
N ARG A 166 2.91 5.71 4.86
CA ARG A 166 3.53 6.36 3.70
C ARG A 166 5.01 6.61 3.99
N ILE A 167 5.86 6.34 3.01
CA ILE A 167 7.30 6.63 3.05
C ILE A 167 7.73 7.39 1.80
N ASP A 168 8.87 8.06 1.89
CA ASP A 168 9.53 8.70 0.75
C ASP A 168 10.98 8.21 0.68
N VAL A 169 11.39 7.55 -0.41
CA VAL A 169 12.77 7.07 -0.54
C VAL A 169 13.67 8.15 -1.12
N PHE A 170 14.87 8.32 -0.58
CA PHE A 170 15.83 9.25 -1.15
C PHE A 170 16.44 8.67 -2.44
N ILE A 171 16.35 9.44 -3.52
CA ILE A 171 17.02 9.16 -4.77
C ILE A 171 17.76 10.43 -5.21
N PRO A 172 19.10 10.39 -5.34
CA PRO A 172 19.89 11.57 -5.71
C PRO A 172 19.47 12.19 -7.05
N SER A 173 19.25 11.33 -8.04
CA SER A 173 18.87 11.74 -9.40
C SER A 173 17.37 12.06 -9.46
N TYR A 174 17.05 13.27 -9.90
CA TYR A 174 15.67 13.68 -10.15
C TYR A 174 14.98 12.76 -11.16
N ASP A 175 15.66 12.42 -12.26
CA ASP A 175 15.08 11.57 -13.30
C ASP A 175 14.75 10.17 -12.76
N HIS A 176 15.65 9.57 -11.97
CA HIS A 176 15.38 8.28 -11.33
C HIS A 176 14.29 8.37 -10.25
N ALA A 177 14.15 9.52 -9.57
CA ALA A 177 13.06 9.73 -8.61
C ALA A 177 11.69 9.79 -9.33
N ILE A 178 11.63 10.37 -10.52
CA ILE A 178 10.43 10.35 -11.37
C ILE A 178 10.16 8.93 -11.88
N GLU A 179 11.18 8.20 -12.34
CA GLU A 179 11.05 6.80 -12.78
C GLU A 179 10.63 5.86 -11.64
N TRP A 180 11.02 6.15 -10.40
CA TRP A 180 10.54 5.41 -9.23
C TRP A 180 9.02 5.46 -9.14
N GLY A 181 8.42 6.63 -9.34
CA GLY A 181 6.97 6.82 -9.28
C GLY A 181 6.39 6.56 -7.89
N VAL A 182 5.09 6.29 -7.83
CA VAL A 182 4.40 5.89 -6.59
C VAL A 182 4.09 4.41 -6.69
N LYS A 183 4.40 3.64 -5.64
CA LYS A 183 4.15 2.20 -5.61
C LYS A 183 3.87 1.71 -4.20
N GLU A 184 3.14 0.60 -4.11
CA GLU A 184 3.05 -0.18 -2.90
C GLU A 184 4.17 -1.20 -2.86
N ILE A 185 4.85 -1.27 -1.73
CA ILE A 185 5.98 -2.17 -1.55
C ILE A 185 6.03 -2.66 -0.11
N LYS A 186 6.61 -3.84 0.06
CA LYS A 186 6.92 -4.36 1.37
C LYS A 186 8.09 -3.59 1.99
N LEU A 187 7.89 -3.19 3.24
CA LEU A 187 8.94 -2.71 4.14
C LEU A 187 9.09 -3.71 5.29
N LYS A 188 10.32 -3.90 5.76
CA LYS A 188 10.64 -4.70 6.93
C LYS A 188 11.52 -3.93 7.90
N ILE A 189 11.14 -3.84 9.16
CA ILE A 189 12.02 -3.38 10.24
C ILE A 189 13.07 -4.44 10.51
N ILE A 190 14.34 -4.06 10.52
CA ILE A 190 15.47 -4.98 10.70
C ILE A 190 16.40 -4.62 11.88
N ASP A 191 16.29 -3.42 12.45
CA ASP A 191 16.98 -2.97 13.68
C ASP A 191 16.30 -1.71 14.25
#